data_AF-A0A2W6DES0-F1
#
_entry.id   AF-A0A2W6DES0-F1
#
_cell.length_a   1.000
_cell.length_b   1.000
_cell.length_c   1.000
_cell.angle_alpha   90.00
_cell.angle_beta   90.00
_cell.angle_gamma   90.00
#
_symmetry.space_group_name_H-M   'P 1'
#
loop_
_entity.id
_entity.type
_entity.pdbx_description
1 polymer ?
#
loop_
_entity_poly.entity_id
_entity_poly.type
_entity_poly.pdbx_seq_one_letter_code
_entity_poly.pdbx_strand_id
1 'polypeptide(L)' 'MGDLLPDRVSQQAARSHPPYAVVGVEQALVGQSATVETIRGAAEHAADGTSPTSDGNADTDYRENLARVLTGRALAAAGV' A
#
# COMPACT_ATOMS: atom_id res chain seq x y z
N MET A 1 21.05 -4.80 33.11
CA MET A 1 22.00 -4.51 32.01
C MET A 1 21.97 -5.73 31.10
N GLY A 2 21.36 -5.61 29.91
CA GLY A 2 21.04 -6.73 29.00
C GLY A 2 19.72 -7.40 29.39
N ASP A 3 18.70 -7.58 28.54
CA ASP A 3 18.76 -7.76 27.09
C ASP A 3 17.35 -7.46 26.49
N LEU A 4 17.21 -6.34 25.77
CA LEU A 4 15.98 -5.89 25.08
C LEU A 4 15.99 -6.32 23.59
N LEU A 5 16.62 -7.45 23.26
CA LEU A 5 16.78 -7.94 21.89
C LEU A 5 15.58 -8.70 21.26
N PRO A 6 14.55 -9.23 21.97
CA PRO A 6 13.46 -9.93 21.29
C PRO A 6 12.47 -9.00 20.57
N ASP A 7 12.40 -7.72 20.96
CA ASP A 7 11.49 -6.75 20.33
C ASP A 7 11.95 -6.37 18.91
N ARG A 8 13.26 -6.37 18.65
CA ARG A 8 13.82 -5.93 17.38
C ARG A 8 13.61 -6.90 16.23
N VAL A 9 13.62 -8.20 16.48
CA VAL A 9 13.30 -9.21 15.45
C VAL A 9 11.81 -9.17 15.11
N SER A 10 10.95 -8.86 16.09
CA SER A 10 9.51 -8.67 15.90
C SER A 10 9.20 -7.39 15.11
N GLN A 11 9.97 -6.32 15.30
CA GLN A 11 9.89 -5.09 14.49
C GLN A 11 10.49 -5.26 13.08
N GLN A 12 11.50 -6.12 12.93
CA GLN A 12 12.14 -6.41 11.64
C GLN A 12 11.18 -7.15 10.69
N ALA A 13 10.29 -8.00 11.21
CA ALA A 13 9.24 -8.66 10.44
C ALA A 13 8.07 -7.72 10.05
N ALA A 14 8.01 -6.51 10.62
CA ALA A 14 6.88 -5.59 10.43
C ALA A 14 6.91 -4.76 9.14
N ARG A 15 7.99 -4.77 8.32
CA ARG A 15 8.09 -3.92 7.12
C ARG A 15 8.89 -4.53 5.98
N SER A 16 8.46 -5.67 5.47
CA SER A 16 9.04 -6.18 4.21
C SER A 16 8.79 -5.25 3.00
N HIS A 17 7.97 -4.20 3.16
CA HIS A 17 7.87 -3.07 2.23
C HIS A 17 7.84 -1.74 3.03
N PRO A 18 8.66 -0.73 2.70
CA PRO A 18 8.56 0.59 3.30
C PRO A 18 7.16 1.19 3.08
N PRO A 19 6.66 2.07 3.98
CA PRO A 19 5.30 2.61 3.94
C PRO A 19 4.96 3.52 2.75
N TYR A 20 5.76 3.53 1.67
CA TYR A 20 5.59 4.44 0.53
C TYR A 20 4.22 4.28 -0.15
N ALA A 21 3.68 3.05 -0.22
CA ALA A 21 2.43 2.75 -0.93
C ALA A 21 1.21 3.35 -0.23
N VAL A 22 1.35 3.65 1.06
CA VAL A 22 0.32 4.29 1.87
C VAL A 22 0.44 5.81 1.76
N VAL A 23 1.66 6.35 1.70
CA VAL A 23 1.89 7.80 1.63
C VAL A 23 1.30 8.42 0.35
N GLY A 24 1.50 7.83 -0.82
CA GLY A 24 0.96 8.38 -2.08
C GLY A 24 -0.58 8.42 -2.09
N VAL A 25 -1.21 7.33 -1.66
CA VAL A 25 -2.66 7.19 -1.56
C VAL A 25 -3.24 8.16 -0.52
N GLU A 26 -2.61 8.28 0.65
CA GLU A 26 -3.04 9.21 1.71
C GLU A 26 -2.94 10.66 1.26
N GLN A 27 -1.83 11.07 0.64
CA GLN A 27 -1.66 12.44 0.15
C GLN A 27 -2.71 12.82 -0.90
N ALA A 28 -3.13 11.88 -1.74
CA ALA A 28 -4.17 12.11 -2.74
C ALA A 28 -5.58 12.27 -2.14
N LEU A 29 -5.81 11.76 -0.92
CA LEU A 29 -7.11 11.81 -0.24
C LEU A 29 -7.25 12.98 0.74
N VAL A 30 -6.14 13.47 1.30
CA VAL A 30 -6.17 14.55 2.30
C VAL A 30 -6.86 15.80 1.76
N GLY A 31 -7.95 16.21 2.43
CA GLY A 31 -8.70 17.42 2.09
C GLY A 31 -9.58 17.30 0.84
N GLN A 32 -9.74 16.10 0.27
CA GLN A 32 -10.67 15.85 -0.83
C GLN A 32 -11.97 15.21 -0.33
N SER A 33 -13.08 15.49 -1.02
CA SER A 33 -14.28 14.67 -0.86
C SER A 33 -14.01 13.29 -1.48
N ALA A 34 -14.42 12.25 -0.78
CA ALA A 34 -14.28 10.89 -1.24
C ALA A 34 -15.38 10.51 -2.24
N THR A 35 -15.25 11.09 -3.42
CA THR A 35 -16.01 10.68 -4.58
C THR A 35 -15.33 9.47 -5.23
N VAL A 36 -16.05 8.82 -6.13
CA VAL A 36 -15.52 7.69 -6.90
C VAL A 36 -14.27 8.09 -7.69
N GLU A 37 -14.23 9.32 -8.20
CA GLU A 37 -13.10 9.88 -8.95
C GLU A 37 -11.88 10.08 -8.05
N THR A 38 -12.06 10.67 -6.86
CA THR A 38 -10.97 10.85 -5.88
C THR A 38 -10.41 9.51 -5.43
N ILE A 39 -11.27 8.54 -5.14
CA ILE A 39 -10.87 7.19 -4.74
C ILE A 39 -10.08 6.50 -5.86
N ARG A 40 -10.53 6.62 -7.12
CA ARG A 40 -9.80 6.09 -8.27
C ARG A 40 -8.44 6.76 -8.42
N GLY A 41 -8.38 8.08 -8.35
CA GLY A 41 -7.12 8.82 -8.45
C GLY A 41 -6.13 8.42 -7.36
N ALA A 42 -6.60 8.31 -6.12
CA ALA A 42 -5.77 7.86 -5.00
C ALA A 42 -5.28 6.42 -5.19
N ALA A 43 -6.12 5.52 -5.71
CA ALA A 43 -5.76 4.12 -5.91
C ALA A 43 -4.65 3.90 -6.96
N GLU A 44 -4.47 4.81 -7.92
CA GLU A 44 -3.38 4.71 -8.90
C GLU A 44 -2.00 4.76 -8.24
N HIS A 45 -1.87 5.51 -7.14
CA HIS A 45 -0.64 5.64 -6.36
C HIS A 45 -0.31 4.40 -5.52
N ALA A 46 -1.18 3.38 -5.48
CA ALA A 46 -0.97 2.18 -4.66
C ALA A 46 0.27 1.37 -5.06
N ALA A 47 0.73 1.49 -6.31
CA ALA A 47 1.92 0.83 -6.80
C ALA A 47 3.18 1.74 -6.76
N ASP A 48 3.02 3.02 -6.44
CA ASP A 48 4.13 3.98 -6.47
C ASP A 48 5.20 3.60 -5.45
N GLY A 49 6.45 3.52 -5.90
CA GLY A 49 7.57 3.10 -5.05
C GLY A 49 7.58 1.61 -4.71
N THR A 50 6.61 0.82 -5.20
CA THR A 50 6.63 -0.64 -5.05
C THR A 50 7.73 -1.27 -5.90
N SER A 51 8.19 -2.44 -5.48
CA SER A 51 9.04 -3.31 -6.31
C SER A 51 8.50 -4.73 -6.24
N PRO A 52 7.33 -5.00 -6.86
CA PRO A 52 6.71 -6.31 -6.79
C PRO A 52 7.52 -7.32 -7.58
N THR A 53 7.89 -8.41 -6.92
CA THR A 53 8.64 -9.50 -7.56
C THR A 53 7.74 -10.30 -8.49
N SER A 54 8.23 -10.61 -9.69
CA SER A 54 7.63 -11.59 -10.59
C SER A 54 7.95 -13.00 -10.11
N ASP A 55 6.94 -13.89 -10.05
CA ASP A 55 7.11 -15.31 -9.78
C ASP A 55 6.12 -16.13 -10.63
N GLY A 56 6.17 -17.47 -10.54
CA GLY A 56 5.34 -18.36 -11.36
C GLY A 56 3.83 -18.17 -11.23
N ASN A 57 3.35 -17.39 -10.25
CA ASN A 57 1.93 -17.09 -10.07
C ASN A 57 1.50 -15.79 -10.76
N ALA A 58 2.42 -14.84 -10.98
CA ALA A 58 2.09 -13.55 -11.57
C ALA A 58 3.33 -12.70 -11.87
N ASP A 59 3.25 -11.94 -12.95
CA ASP A 59 4.24 -10.95 -13.32
C ASP A 59 4.11 -9.67 -12.48
N THR A 60 5.16 -8.84 -12.49
CA THR A 60 5.22 -7.55 -11.80
C THR A 60 4.04 -6.66 -12.20
N ASP A 61 3.77 -6.50 -13.50
CA ASP A 61 2.67 -5.67 -14.02
C ASP A 61 1.29 -6.09 -13.48
N TYR A 62 1.06 -7.40 -13.38
CA TYR A 62 -0.18 -7.93 -12.83
C TYR A 62 -0.33 -7.54 -11.35
N ARG A 63 0.75 -7.61 -10.57
CA ARG A 63 0.74 -7.27 -9.14
C ARG A 63 0.55 -5.78 -8.90
N GLU A 64 1.17 -4.93 -9.71
CA GLU A 64 0.95 -3.48 -9.66
C GLU A 64 -0.52 -3.14 -9.95
N ASN A 65 -1.08 -3.72 -11.01
CA ASN A 65 -2.48 -3.51 -11.34
C ASN A 65 -3.41 -4.02 -10.22
N LEU A 66 -3.10 -5.19 -9.65
CA LEU A 66 -3.86 -5.75 -8.53
C LEU A 66 -3.81 -4.83 -7.30
N ALA A 67 -2.66 -4.22 -7.00
CA ALA A 67 -2.51 -3.28 -5.90
C ALA A 67 -3.42 -2.05 -6.06
N ARG A 68 -3.51 -1.49 -7.28
CA ARG A 68 -4.43 -0.38 -7.60
C ARG A 68 -5.88 -0.79 -7.40
N VAL A 69 -6.28 -1.94 -7.96
CA VAL A 69 -7.66 -2.44 -7.85
C VAL A 69 -8.07 -2.70 -6.40
N LEU A 70 -7.22 -3.37 -5.61
CA LEU A 70 -7.52 -3.70 -4.22
C LEU A 70 -7.60 -2.44 -3.35
N THR A 71 -6.72 -1.47 -3.56
CA THR A 71 -6.75 -0.18 -2.85
C THR A 71 -8.03 0.58 -3.14
N GLY A 72 -8.42 0.71 -4.42
CA GLY A 72 -9.68 1.37 -4.78
C GLY A 72 -10.90 0.71 -4.16
N ARG A 73 -10.93 -0.63 -4.10
CA ARG A 73 -12.02 -1.38 -3.46
C ARG A 73 -12.03 -1.18 -1.95
N ALA A 74 -10.87 -1.15 -1.30
CA ALA A 74 -10.75 -0.92 0.13
C ALA A 74 -11.23 0.48 0.51
N LEU A 75 -10.81 1.52 -0.24
CA LEU A 75 -11.25 2.90 -0.04
C LEU A 75 -12.77 3.06 -0.22
N ALA A 76 -13.32 2.48 -1.28
CA ALA A 76 -14.77 2.50 -1.51
C ALA A 76 -15.56 1.77 -0.41
N ALA A 77 -15.02 0.67 0.13
CA ALA A 77 -15.64 -0.06 1.23
C ALA A 77 -15.52 0.67 2.58
N ALA A 78 -14.45 1.44 2.78
CA ALA A 78 -14.21 2.19 4.01
C ALA A 78 -15.16 3.39 4.17
N GLY A 79 -15.77 3.87 3.09
CA GLY A 79 -16.64 5.04 3.15
C GLY A 79 -15.91 6.27 3.66
N VAL A 80 -14.61 6.41 3.31
CA VAL A 80 -13.92 7.71 3.33
C VAL A 80 -14.80 8.72 2.61
#